data_AF-A0A8C6YLX4-F1
#
_entry.id   AF-A0A8C6YLX4-F1
#
_cell.length_a   1.000
_cell.length_b   1.000
_cell.length_c   1.000
_cell.angle_alpha   90.00
_cell.angle_beta   90.00
_cell.angle_gamma   90.00
#
_symmetry.space_group_name_H-M   'P 1'
#
loop_
_entity.id
_entity.type
_entity.pdbx_description
1 polymer ?
#
loop_
_entity_poly.entity_id
_entity_poly.type
_entity_poly.pdbx_seq_one_letter_code
_entity_poly.pdbx_strand_id
1 'polypeptide(L)' 'MEEKALLALILRRFWVDCCQEKEELGLTGELILRPNNGIWIQLKRRPNFQS' A
#
# COMPACT_ATOMS: atom_id res chain seq x y z
N MET A 1 17.28 -0.58 1.53
CA MET A 1 17.29 -0.23 0.09
C MET A 1 16.19 -0.94 -0.68
N GLU A 2 15.90 -2.18 -0.31
CA GLU A 2 14.92 -3.05 -0.98
C GLU A 2 13.49 -2.53 -0.88
N GLU A 3 13.03 -2.14 0.31
CA GLU A 3 11.64 -1.67 0.52
C GLU A 3 11.27 -0.48 -0.38
N LYS A 4 12.14 0.53 -0.44
CA LYS A 4 11.93 1.69 -1.32
C LYS A 4 12.00 1.33 -2.81
N ALA A 5 12.81 0.35 -3.19
CA ALA A 5 12.90 -0.11 -4.57
C ALA A 5 11.63 -0.88 -4.97
N LEU A 6 11.13 -1.75 -4.09
CA LEU A 6 9.88 -2.47 -4.26
C LEU A 6 8.69 -1.49 -4.33
N LEU A 7 8.62 -0.53 -3.39
CA LEU A 7 7.57 0.48 -3.38
C LEU A 7 7.57 1.30 -4.67
N ALA A 8 8.76 1.73 -5.12
CA ALA A 8 8.89 2.45 -6.38
C ALA A 8 8.48 1.62 -7.60
N LEU A 9 8.73 0.30 -7.59
CA LEU A 9 8.29 -0.61 -8.65
C LEU A 9 6.76 -0.69 -8.70
N ILE A 10 6.11 -0.91 -7.55
CA ILE A 10 4.65 -0.97 -7.44
C ILE A 10 4.04 0.35 -7.90
N LEU A 11 4.53 1.47 -7.37
CA LEU A 11 4.06 2.83 -7.66
C LEU A 11 4.42 3.34 -9.06
N ARG A 12 5.15 2.60 -9.90
CA ARG A 12 5.28 2.93 -11.33
C ARG A 12 4.31 2.12 -12.18
N ARG A 13 4.00 0.90 -11.77
CA ARG A 13 3.24 -0.07 -12.57
C ARG A 13 1.74 -0.07 -12.28
N PHE A 14 1.33 0.31 -11.08
CA PHE A 14 -0.04 0.17 -10.62
C PHE A 14 -0.58 1.46 -10.00
N TRP A 15 -1.83 1.81 -10.31
CA TRP A 15 -2.65 2.63 -9.44
C TRP A 15 -2.97 1.84 -8.17
N VAL A 16 -2.95 2.50 -7.03
CA VAL A 16 -3.12 1.89 -5.71
C VAL A 16 -4.28 2.60 -5.03
N ASP A 17 -5.34 1.86 -4.74
CA ASP A 17 -6.51 2.35 -4.00
C ASP A 17 -6.56 1.67 -2.62
N CYS A 18 -6.99 2.41 -1.58
CA CYS A 18 -7.23 1.83 -0.26
C CYS A 18 -8.58 1.11 -0.23
N CYS A 19 -8.63 -0.07 0.38
CA CYS A 19 -9.87 -0.86 0.51
C CYS A 19 -10.58 -0.64 1.86
N GLN A 20 -10.05 0.22 2.72
CA GLN A 20 -10.47 0.38 4.10
C GLN A 20 -10.64 1.85 4.46
N GLU A 21 -11.65 2.15 5.28
CA GLU A 21 -11.78 3.42 5.97
C GLU A 21 -10.81 3.52 7.16
N LYS A 22 -10.60 4.74 7.67
CA LYS A 22 -9.61 5.00 8.73
C LYS A 22 -9.96 4.25 10.02
N GLU A 23 -11.25 4.14 10.30
CA GLU A 23 -11.84 3.48 11.45
C GLU A 23 -11.60 1.96 11.39
N GLU A 24 -11.59 1.38 10.19
CA GLU A 24 -11.35 -0.05 9.95
C GLU A 24 -9.88 -0.45 10.04
N LEU A 25 -8.96 0.52 9.97
CA LEU A 25 -7.52 0.28 9.98
C LEU A 25 -7.03 -0.31 11.32
N GLY A 26 -7.81 -0.13 12.40
CA GLY A 26 -7.52 -0.66 13.73
C GLY A 26 -6.12 -0.24 14.21
N LEU A 27 -5.91 1.06 14.42
CA LEU A 27 -4.61 1.58 14.80
C LEU A 27 -4.16 1.09 16.18
N THR A 28 -2.98 0.49 16.25
CA THR A 28 -2.34 0.06 17.49
C THR A 28 -1.14 0.97 17.78
N GLY A 29 -1.10 1.52 19.00
CA GLY A 29 0.02 2.32 19.51
C GLY A 29 0.94 1.49 20.39
N GLU A 30 1.83 0.70 19.79
CA GLU A 30 2.91 0.00 20.49
C GLU A 30 4.15 0.93 20.55
N LEU A 31 5.29 0.51 19.98
CA LEU A 31 6.47 1.35 19.84
C LEU A 31 6.30 2.40 18.72
N ILE A 32 5.50 2.06 17.71
CA ILE A 32 5.09 2.95 16.61
C ILE A 32 3.59 2.82 16.39
N LEU A 33 2.99 3.82 15.76
CA LEU A 33 1.62 3.74 15.28
C LEU A 33 1.58 2.83 14.05
N ARG A 34 0.82 1.73 14.11
CA ARG A 34 0.65 0.81 12.99
C ARG A 34 -0.78 0.28 12.88
N PRO A 35 -1.26 -0.04 11.68
CA PRO A 35 -2.47 -0.84 11.50
C PRO A 35 -2.30 -2.22 12.15
N ASN A 36 -3.34 -2.74 12.79
CA ASN A 36 -3.31 -4.07 13.40
C ASN A 36 -3.19 -5.19 12.34
N ASN A 37 -3.90 -5.03 11.21
CA ASN A 37 -3.99 -6.05 10.14
C ASN A 37 -3.29 -5.63 8.83
N GLY A 38 -2.38 -4.65 8.91
CA GLY A 38 -1.78 -4.03 7.73
C GLY A 38 -2.74 -3.10 6.98
N ILE A 39 -2.34 -2.67 5.77
CA ILE A 39 -3.15 -1.82 4.89
C ILE A 39 -3.59 -2.65 3.69
N TRP A 40 -4.89 -2.78 3.49
CA TRP A 40 -5.43 -3.47 2.34
C TRP A 40 -5.52 -2.52 1.15
N ILE A 41 -4.91 -2.93 0.05
CA ILE A 41 -4.85 -2.14 -1.17
C ILE A 41 -5.35 -2.95 -2.36
N GLN A 42 -5.97 -2.25 -3.30
CA GLN A 42 -6.28 -2.78 -4.62
C GLN A 42 -5.31 -2.21 -5.64
N LEU A 43 -4.74 -3.08 -6.47
CA LEU A 43 -3.80 -2.70 -7.52
C LEU A 43 -4.50 -2.74 -8.89
N LYS A 44 -4.47 -1.62 -9.62
CA LYS A 44 -4.94 -1.54 -11.01
C LYS A 44 -3.76 -1.23 -11.92
N ARG A 45 -3.51 -2.06 -12.93
CA ARG A 45 -2.39 -1.83 -13.87
C ARG A 45 -2.55 -0.50 -14.59
N ARG A 46 -1.44 0.23 -14.78
CA ARG A 46 -1.44 1.44 -15.60
C ARG A 46 -1.43 1.08 -17.09
N PRO A 47 -2.18 1.79 -17.95
CA PRO A 47 -2.29 1.47 -19.39
C PRO A 47 -0.94 1.47 -20.12
N ASN A 48 -0.01 2.32 -19.69
CA ASN A 48 1.25 2.56 -20.39
C ASN A 48 2.41 1.70 -19.88
N PHE A 49 2.16 0.73 -19.01
CA PHE A 49 3.21 -0.16 -18.54
C PHE A 49 3.29 -1.39 -19.46
N GLN A 50 4.05 -1.27 -20.55
CA GLN A 50 4.44 -2.41 -21.37
C GLN A 50 5.56 -3.19 -20.66
N SER A 51 5.41 -4.52 -20.64
CA SER A 51 6.36 -5.46 -20.01
C SER A 51 7.60 -5.68 -20.86
#